data_AF-A0A927LK29-F1
#
_entry.id   AF-A0A927LK29-F1
#
_cell.length_a   1.000
_cell.length_b   1.000
_cell.length_c   1.000
_cell.angle_alpha   90.00
_cell.angle_beta   90.00
_cell.angle_gamma   90.00
#
_symmetry.space_group_name_H-M   'P 1'
#
loop_
_entity.id
_entity.type
_entity.pdbx_description
1 polymer ?
#
loop_
_entity_poly.entity_id
_entity_poly.type
_entity_poly.pdbx_seq_one_letter_code
_entity_poly.pdbx_strand_id
1 'polypeptide(L)'
;MNQVFSRFINKYLLGYAFQPARRNRRGDMVLVKGKLINRGVYIGFFIALCAFALFYLDEDDSEDWIYHLIYLGAAALFLGVCSIILACSKTVVSDRYVTRYQWYGRKTIYFEDIHTVSFTRFFGGCFVLKDARRTVWVPMENMGSAEFVELLCEKLGKERCAAAVQAIHNRKNELAKLF
;
A
#
# COMPACT_ATOMS: atom_id res chain seq x y z
N MET A 1 2.07 -23.86 -13.67
CA MET A 1 2.79 -22.59 -13.46
C MET A 1 2.40 -21.88 -12.13
N ASN A 2 1.84 -22.59 -11.12
CA ASN A 2 0.88 -21.98 -10.18
C ASN A 2 1.26 -21.90 -8.69
N GLN A 3 2.23 -22.67 -8.19
CA GLN A 3 2.59 -22.63 -6.75
C GLN A 3 3.93 -21.95 -6.47
N VAL A 4 4.93 -22.12 -7.35
CA VAL A 4 6.24 -21.49 -7.20
C VAL A 4 6.15 -19.97 -7.41
N PHE A 5 5.38 -19.53 -8.41
CA PHE A 5 5.17 -18.11 -8.68
C PHE A 5 4.35 -17.42 -7.59
N SER A 6 3.29 -18.05 -7.08
CA SER A 6 2.50 -17.49 -5.96
C SER A 6 3.31 -17.44 -4.66
N ARG A 7 4.14 -18.46 -4.38
CA ARG A 7 5.10 -18.43 -3.27
C ARG A 7 6.12 -17.31 -3.43
N PHE A 8 6.64 -17.07 -4.63
CA PHE A 8 7.58 -15.97 -4.88
C PHE A 8 6.95 -14.61 -4.66
N ILE A 9 5.73 -14.38 -5.18
CA ILE A 9 4.98 -13.14 -4.97
C ILE A 9 4.68 -12.93 -3.49
N ASN A 10 4.18 -13.96 -2.79
CA ASN A 10 3.89 -13.87 -1.36
C ASN A 10 5.14 -13.58 -0.54
N LYS A 11 6.26 -14.26 -0.84
CA LYS A 11 7.55 -14.01 -0.21
C LYS A 11 8.04 -12.58 -0.44
N TYR A 12 7.88 -12.07 -1.66
CA TYR A 12 8.23 -10.70 -1.98
C TYR A 12 7.34 -9.69 -1.22
N LEU A 13 6.02 -9.86 -1.24
CA LEU A 13 5.05 -8.99 -0.57
C LEU A 13 5.19 -8.98 0.96
N LEU A 14 5.46 -10.13 1.56
CA LEU A 14 5.64 -10.27 3.00
C LEU A 14 7.02 -9.76 3.43
N GLY A 15 8.07 -10.05 2.67
CA GLY A 15 9.44 -9.61 2.94
C GLY A 15 9.65 -8.11 2.76
N TYR A 16 8.85 -7.45 1.91
CA TYR A 16 8.98 -6.03 1.62
C TYR A 16 8.80 -5.15 2.87
N ALA A 17 7.95 -5.56 3.82
CA ALA A 17 7.71 -4.84 5.08
C ALA A 17 8.93 -4.79 6.02
N PHE A 18 9.85 -5.75 5.88
CA PHE A 18 11.08 -5.89 6.68
C PHE A 18 12.30 -5.28 6.02
N GLN A 19 12.17 -4.77 4.79
CA GLN A 19 13.24 -4.01 4.15
C GLN A 19 13.38 -2.63 4.83
N PRO A 20 14.61 -2.09 4.94
CA PRO A 20 14.83 -0.80 5.58
C PRO A 20 14.05 0.31 4.89
N ALA A 21 13.50 1.24 5.67
CA ALA A 21 12.73 2.36 5.16
C ALA A 21 13.61 3.25 4.27
N ARG A 22 13.05 3.74 3.16
CA ARG A 22 13.75 4.72 2.32
C ARG A 22 13.89 6.02 3.09
N ARG A 23 15.09 6.61 3.14
CA ARG A 23 15.31 7.92 3.77
C ARG A 23 15.22 9.06 2.77
N ASN A 24 14.61 10.18 3.16
CA ASN A 24 14.60 11.41 2.36
C ASN A 24 15.90 12.22 2.58
N ARG A 25 16.13 13.29 1.82
CA ARG A 25 17.29 14.21 1.97
C ARG A 25 17.44 14.79 3.39
N ARG A 26 16.35 14.80 4.18
CA ARG A 26 16.32 15.28 5.57
C ARG A 26 16.54 14.17 6.62
N GLY A 27 16.73 12.91 6.20
CA GLY A 27 16.82 11.76 7.10
C GLY A 27 15.47 11.13 7.48
N ASP A 28 14.35 11.77 7.14
CA ASP A 28 13.00 11.25 7.41
C ASP A 28 12.75 9.90 6.71
N MET A 29 12.04 8.98 7.38
CA MET A 29 11.59 7.73 6.78
C MET A 29 10.44 7.98 5.80
N VAL A 30 10.53 7.38 4.62
CA VAL A 30 9.48 7.39 3.62
C VAL A 30 9.03 5.96 3.38
N LEU A 31 7.86 5.65 3.92
CA LEU A 31 7.18 4.39 3.71
C LEU A 31 6.48 4.44 2.36
N VAL A 32 7.01 3.68 1.41
CA VAL A 32 6.50 3.57 0.04
C VAL A 32 6.01 2.15 -0.23
N LYS A 33 5.00 2.03 -1.08
CA LYS A 33 4.50 0.74 -1.56
C LYS A 33 5.55 0.00 -2.40
N GLY A 34 5.34 -1.31 -2.53
CA GLY A 34 6.10 -2.18 -3.43
C GLY A 34 6.13 -1.67 -4.86
N LYS A 35 7.34 -1.48 -5.42
CA LYS A 35 7.50 -1.12 -6.84
C LYS A 35 6.84 -2.14 -7.77
N LEU A 36 6.81 -3.42 -7.41
CA LEU A 36 6.14 -4.47 -8.19
C LEU A 36 4.62 -4.27 -8.26
N ILE A 37 3.98 -3.89 -7.15
CA ILE A 37 2.53 -3.63 -7.13
C ILE A 37 2.21 -2.45 -8.04
N ASN A 38 2.94 -1.34 -7.89
CA ASN A 38 2.73 -0.16 -8.73
C ASN A 38 2.98 -0.48 -10.22
N ARG A 39 4.06 -1.20 -10.55
CA ARG A 39 4.35 -1.63 -11.92
C ARG A 39 3.25 -2.53 -12.47
N GLY A 40 2.75 -3.49 -11.68
CA GLY A 40 1.67 -4.38 -12.08
C GLY A 40 0.40 -3.60 -12.45
N VAL A 41 0.01 -2.61 -11.62
CA VAL A 41 -1.14 -1.77 -11.91
C VAL A 41 -0.92 -0.89 -13.14
N TYR A 42 0.27 -0.31 -13.32
CA TYR A 42 0.59 0.48 -14.53
C TYR A 42 0.58 -0.36 -15.81
N ILE A 43 1.15 -1.57 -15.77
CA ILE A 43 1.14 -2.49 -16.91
C ILE A 43 -0.28 -2.92 -17.22
N GLY A 44 -1.08 -3.29 -16.19
CA GLY A 44 -2.48 -3.65 -16.38
C GLY A 44 -3.31 -2.51 -16.97
N PHE A 45 -3.10 -1.27 -16.49
CA PHE A 45 -3.74 -0.08 -17.05
C PHE A 45 -3.36 0.13 -18.52
N PHE A 46 -2.06 0.00 -18.85
CA PHE A 46 -1.59 0.17 -20.22
C PHE A 46 -2.16 -0.90 -21.17
N ILE A 47 -2.21 -2.16 -20.73
CA ILE A 47 -2.83 -3.26 -21.48
C ILE A 47 -4.33 -2.98 -21.70
N ALA A 48 -5.05 -2.57 -20.66
CA ALA A 48 -6.48 -2.25 -20.78
C ALA A 48 -6.72 -1.06 -21.73
N LEU A 49 -5.87 -0.03 -21.68
CA LEU A 49 -5.93 1.11 -22.58
C LEU A 49 -5.64 0.71 -24.03
N CYS A 50 -4.61 -0.11 -24.27
CA CYS A 50 -4.29 -0.62 -25.59
C CYS A 50 -5.41 -1.52 -26.14
N ALA A 51 -5.95 -2.42 -25.31
CA ALA A 51 -7.07 -3.27 -25.70
C ALA A 51 -8.31 -2.44 -26.05
N PHE A 52 -8.65 -1.44 -25.22
CA PHE A 52 -9.74 -0.51 -25.50
C PHE A 52 -9.53 0.24 -26.82
N ALA A 53 -8.32 0.75 -27.07
CA ALA A 53 -8.01 1.45 -28.31
C ALA A 53 -8.08 0.55 -29.54
N LEU A 54 -7.58 -0.70 -29.44
CA LEU A 54 -7.64 -1.66 -30.54
C LEU A 54 -9.09 -2.06 -30.86
N PHE A 55 -9.89 -2.37 -29.85
CA PHE A 55 -11.32 -2.69 -30.02
C PHE A 55 -12.17 -1.49 -30.47
N TYR A 56 -11.73 -0.26 -30.17
CA TYR A 56 -12.40 0.93 -30.67
C TYR A 56 -12.11 1.21 -32.15
N LEU A 57 -10.91 0.85 -32.61
CA LEU A 57 -10.50 1.04 -34.01
C LEU A 57 -10.97 -0.10 -34.92
N ASP A 58 -11.24 -1.27 -34.35
CA ASP A 58 -11.83 -2.41 -35.03
C ASP A 58 -13.36 -2.25 -34.97
N GLU A 59 -13.93 -1.50 -35.93
CA GLU A 59 -15.38 -1.40 -36.11
C GLU A 59 -15.93 -2.75 -36.58
N ASP A 60 -16.30 -3.59 -35.61
CA ASP A 60 -17.03 -4.83 -35.84
C ASP A 60 -18.54 -4.58 -35.78
N ASP A 61 -19.32 -5.19 -36.68
CA ASP A 61 -20.77 -4.97 -36.81
C ASP A 61 -21.60 -5.80 -35.81
N SER A 62 -20.96 -6.42 -34.81
CA SER A 62 -21.60 -7.35 -33.87
C SER A 62 -22.29 -6.62 -32.71
N GLU A 63 -23.57 -6.90 -32.41
CA GLU A 63 -24.29 -6.22 -31.30
C GLU A 63 -23.56 -6.28 -29.93
N ASP A 64 -22.68 -7.27 -29.75
CA ASP A 64 -21.86 -7.45 -28.54
C ASP A 64 -20.62 -6.53 -28.47
N TRP A 65 -20.19 -5.91 -29.59
CA TRP A 65 -19.00 -5.05 -29.65
C TRP A 65 -19.09 -3.90 -28.65
N ILE A 66 -20.28 -3.30 -28.53
CA ILE A 66 -20.51 -2.13 -27.67
C ILE A 66 -20.40 -2.50 -26.19
N TYR A 67 -20.83 -3.70 -25.80
CA TYR A 67 -20.72 -4.19 -24.42
C TYR A 67 -19.27 -4.47 -24.07
N HIS A 68 -18.51 -5.09 -24.97
CA HIS A 68 -17.07 -5.30 -24.78
C HIS A 68 -16.31 -3.98 -24.63
N LEU A 69 -16.66 -2.98 -25.44
CA LEU A 69 -16.06 -1.65 -25.36
C LEU A 69 -16.37 -0.97 -24.03
N ILE A 70 -17.61 -1.07 -23.54
CA ILE A 70 -18.01 -0.52 -22.22
C ILE A 70 -17.25 -1.21 -21.08
N TYR A 71 -17.14 -2.53 -21.09
CA TYR A 71 -16.40 -3.26 -20.05
C TYR A 71 -14.91 -2.92 -20.05
N LEU A 72 -14.29 -2.85 -21.24
CA LEU A 72 -12.89 -2.46 -21.38
C LEU A 72 -12.66 -1.01 -20.94
N GLY A 73 -13.56 -0.09 -21.31
CA GLY A 73 -13.52 1.31 -20.90
C GLY A 73 -13.66 1.46 -19.38
N ALA A 74 -14.60 0.74 -18.76
CA ALA A 74 -14.78 0.73 -17.31
C ALA A 74 -13.55 0.14 -16.59
N ALA A 75 -12.97 -0.93 -17.11
CA ALA A 75 -11.76 -1.55 -16.56
C ALA A 75 -10.54 -0.60 -16.68
N ALA A 76 -10.36 0.06 -17.83
CA ALA A 76 -9.30 1.03 -18.05
C ALA A 76 -9.46 2.23 -17.10
N LEU A 77 -10.67 2.76 -16.94
CA LEU A 77 -10.96 3.86 -16.02
C LEU A 77 -10.67 3.45 -14.56
N PHE A 78 -11.14 2.27 -14.14
CA PHE A 78 -10.88 1.76 -12.80
C PHE A 78 -9.39 1.60 -12.51
N LEU A 79 -8.64 0.95 -13.42
CA LEU A 79 -7.20 0.77 -13.29
C LEU A 79 -6.45 2.11 -13.33
N GLY A 80 -6.91 3.05 -14.16
CA GLY A 80 -6.39 4.41 -14.24
C GLY A 80 -6.52 5.14 -12.91
N VAL A 81 -7.71 5.13 -12.30
CA VAL A 81 -7.94 5.71 -10.97
C VAL A 81 -7.08 5.03 -9.90
N CYS A 82 -7.02 3.69 -9.90
CA CYS A 82 -6.14 2.95 -8.98
C CYS A 82 -4.66 3.36 -9.14
N SER A 83 -4.21 3.53 -10.37
CA SER A 83 -2.82 3.94 -10.67
C SER A 83 -2.48 5.31 -10.09
N ILE A 84 -3.39 6.28 -10.22
CA ILE A 84 -3.23 7.65 -9.69
C ILE A 84 -3.21 7.61 -8.17
N ILE A 85 -4.14 6.88 -7.55
CA ILE A 85 -4.21 6.75 -6.09
C ILE A 85 -2.90 6.17 -5.55
N LEU A 86 -2.35 5.14 -6.20
CA LEU A 86 -1.09 4.53 -5.81
C LEU A 86 0.09 5.48 -5.99
N ALA A 87 0.13 6.24 -7.09
CA ALA A 87 1.19 7.22 -7.38
C ALA A 87 1.22 8.35 -6.35
N CYS A 88 0.06 8.85 -5.92
CA CYS A 88 -0.05 9.95 -4.98
C CYS A 88 0.08 9.51 -3.50
N SER A 89 -0.03 8.22 -3.21
CA SER A 89 0.02 7.71 -1.84
C SER A 89 1.46 7.53 -1.33
N LYS A 90 1.81 8.26 -0.28
CA LYS A 90 3.09 8.08 0.45
C LYS A 90 2.93 8.40 1.93
N THR A 91 3.67 7.73 2.79
CA THR A 91 3.72 8.08 4.22
C THR A 91 5.13 8.51 4.55
N VAL A 92 5.28 9.69 5.14
CA VAL A 92 6.55 10.24 5.63
C VAL A 92 6.49 10.25 7.15
N VAL A 93 7.50 9.66 7.77
CA VAL A 93 7.65 9.58 9.22
C VAL A 93 8.92 10.35 9.56
N SER A 94 8.74 11.45 10.29
CA SER A 94 9.82 12.24 10.87
C SER A 94 9.94 11.88 12.35
N ASP A 95 10.87 12.50 13.09
CA ASP A 95 11.09 12.19 14.51
C ASP A 95 9.93 12.61 15.43
N ARG A 96 9.12 13.58 14.99
CA ARG A 96 8.03 14.18 15.79
C ARG A 96 6.63 13.88 15.26
N TYR A 97 6.51 13.52 13.98
CA TYR A 97 5.22 13.40 13.33
C TYR A 97 5.21 12.36 12.22
N VAL A 98 4.01 11.86 11.95
CA VAL A 98 3.67 10.99 10.81
C VAL A 98 2.76 11.77 9.87
N THR A 99 3.18 11.95 8.62
CA THR A 99 2.37 12.57 7.57
C THR A 99 2.05 11.55 6.49
N ARG A 100 0.75 11.30 6.28
CA ARG A 100 0.24 10.53 5.15
C ARG A 100 -0.22 11.48 4.06
N TYR A 101 0.31 11.30 2.86
CA TYR A 101 -0.14 11.94 1.63
C TYR A 101 -1.06 10.97 0.90
N GLN A 102 -2.22 11.46 0.48
CA GLN A 102 -3.22 10.76 -0.29
C GLN A 102 -3.65 11.64 -1.46
N TRP A 103 -4.31 11.05 -2.45
CA TRP A 103 -4.80 11.78 -3.62
C TRP A 103 -5.77 12.93 -3.26
N TYR A 104 -6.57 12.77 -2.20
CA TYR A 104 -7.52 13.79 -1.70
C TYR A 104 -6.95 14.72 -0.61
N GLY A 105 -5.64 14.67 -0.34
CA GLY A 105 -5.00 15.57 0.62
C GLY A 105 -3.95 14.92 1.52
N ARG A 106 -3.51 15.67 2.53
CA ARG A 106 -2.51 15.21 3.52
C ARG A 106 -3.09 15.18 4.92
N LYS A 107 -2.72 14.17 5.70
CA LYS A 107 -3.04 14.06 7.13
C LYS A 107 -1.76 13.91 7.93
N THR A 108 -1.60 14.76 8.93
CA THR A 108 -0.45 14.75 9.85
C THR A 108 -0.93 14.54 11.28
N ILE A 109 -0.21 13.67 11.99
CA ILE A 109 -0.39 13.38 13.41
C ILE A 109 0.97 13.46 14.11
N TYR A 110 1.05 14.16 15.23
CA TYR A 110 2.26 14.22 16.06
C TYR A 110 2.28 13.04 17.02
N PHE A 111 3.45 12.52 17.36
CA PHE A 111 3.53 11.38 18.29
C PHE A 111 2.94 11.71 19.66
N GLU A 112 3.11 12.95 20.13
CA GLU A 112 2.57 13.42 21.41
C GLU A 112 1.03 13.34 21.48
N ASP A 113 0.36 13.49 20.33
CA ASP A 113 -1.10 13.46 20.22
C ASP A 113 -1.66 12.03 20.03
N ILE A 114 -0.81 11.01 19.88
CA ILE A 114 -1.27 9.64 19.63
C ILE A 114 -1.72 9.00 20.94
N HIS A 115 -3.04 8.83 21.08
CA HIS A 115 -3.64 8.13 22.21
C HIS A 115 -3.66 6.62 22.01
N THR A 116 -3.97 6.15 20.80
CA THR A 116 -4.09 4.71 20.52
C THR A 116 -3.43 4.32 19.20
N VAL A 117 -2.73 3.18 19.23
CA VAL A 117 -2.20 2.51 18.04
C VAL A 117 -2.93 1.17 17.93
N SER A 118 -3.67 1.00 16.84
CA SER A 118 -4.40 -0.24 16.57
C SER A 118 -3.92 -0.86 15.26
N PHE A 119 -4.23 -2.13 15.06
CA PHE A 119 -3.99 -2.83 13.81
C PHE A 119 -5.31 -3.34 13.23
N THR A 120 -5.49 -3.18 11.92
CA THR A 120 -6.62 -3.75 11.18
C THR A 120 -6.08 -4.58 10.03
N ARG A 121 -6.75 -5.69 9.70
CA ARG A 121 -6.39 -6.55 8.56
C ARG A 121 -6.87 -6.02 7.21
N PHE A 122 -7.55 -4.87 7.18
CA PHE A 122 -8.10 -4.30 5.95
C PHE A 122 -6.99 -3.93 4.94
N PHE A 123 -7.23 -4.18 3.64
CA PHE A 123 -6.27 -3.96 2.54
C PHE A 123 -4.86 -4.54 2.79
N GLY A 124 -4.76 -5.78 3.26
CA GLY A 124 -3.45 -6.44 3.50
C GLY A 124 -2.77 -6.04 4.81
N GLY A 125 -3.45 -5.22 5.63
CA GLY A 125 -3.03 -4.82 6.96
C GLY A 125 -2.65 -3.35 7.04
N CYS A 126 -3.22 -2.63 8.02
CA CYS A 126 -2.95 -1.23 8.28
C CYS A 126 -2.76 -0.98 9.78
N PHE A 127 -1.75 -0.19 10.12
CA PHE A 127 -1.62 0.45 11.42
C PHE A 127 -2.50 1.69 11.46
N VAL A 128 -3.33 1.80 12.49
CA VAL A 128 -4.26 2.90 12.68
C VAL A 128 -3.77 3.71 13.86
N LEU A 129 -3.27 4.90 13.59
CA LEU A 129 -2.86 5.88 14.59
C LEU A 129 -4.05 6.80 14.84
N LYS A 130 -4.57 6.83 16.07
CA LYS A 130 -5.67 7.72 16.46
C LYS A 130 -5.22 8.76 17.46
N ASP A 131 -5.52 9.99 17.10
CA ASP A 131 -5.59 11.18 17.96
C ASP A 131 -7.08 11.42 18.29
N ALA A 132 -7.37 12.27 19.28
CA ALA A 132 -8.71 12.66 19.71
C ALA A 132 -9.59 13.18 18.55
N ARG A 133 -8.99 13.77 17.51
CA ARG A 133 -9.72 14.32 16.36
C ARG A 133 -9.31 13.74 15.01
N ARG A 134 -8.21 12.99 14.94
CA ARG A 134 -7.62 12.57 13.67
C ARG A 134 -7.29 11.08 13.67
N THR A 135 -7.38 10.47 12.49
CA THR A 135 -6.95 9.08 12.29
C THR A 135 -6.09 8.97 11.04
N VAL A 136 -4.90 8.41 11.21
CA VAL A 136 -3.94 8.15 10.14
C VAL A 136 -3.76 6.65 9.97
N TRP A 137 -3.92 6.17 8.75
CA TRP A 137 -3.82 4.76 8.40
C TRP A 137 -2.52 4.53 7.64
N VAL A 138 -1.62 3.74 8.20
CA VAL A 138 -0.33 3.40 7.62
C VAL A 138 -0.36 1.95 7.17
N PRO A 139 -0.35 1.67 5.85
CA PRO A 139 -0.31 0.30 5.35
C PRO A 139 0.93 -0.46 5.83
N MET A 140 0.75 -1.70 6.26
CA MET A 140 1.82 -2.59 6.73
C MET A 140 2.66 -3.16 5.58
N GLU A 141 2.14 -3.13 4.36
CA GLU A 141 2.83 -3.63 3.16
C GLU A 141 3.90 -2.67 2.63
N ASN A 142 4.04 -1.49 3.25
CA ASN A 142 5.04 -0.52 2.83
C ASN A 142 6.43 -0.96 3.27
N MET A 143 7.43 -0.59 2.48
CA MET A 143 8.84 -0.75 2.85
C MET A 143 9.13 0.03 4.13
N GLY A 144 9.84 -0.60 5.07
CA GLY A 144 10.17 0.00 6.36
C GLY A 144 9.07 -0.04 7.41
N SER A 145 7.99 -0.82 7.19
CA SER A 145 6.91 -0.95 8.18
C SER A 145 7.38 -1.57 9.50
N ALA A 146 8.35 -2.48 9.50
CA ALA A 146 8.94 -3.01 10.73
C ALA A 146 9.70 -1.93 11.52
N GLU A 147 10.59 -1.19 10.84
CA GLU A 147 11.36 -0.08 11.40
C GLU A 147 10.46 1.05 11.92
N PHE A 148 9.34 1.30 11.23
CA PHE A 148 8.32 2.24 11.69
C PHE A 148 7.67 1.82 13.02
N VAL A 149 7.38 0.53 13.19
CA VAL A 149 6.80 0.01 14.44
C VAL A 149 7.82 0.08 15.59
N GLU A 150 9.10 -0.15 15.31
CA GLU A 150 10.17 0.05 16.30
C GLU A 150 10.24 1.51 16.77
N LEU A 151 10.21 2.47 15.84
CA LEU A 151 10.17 3.89 16.18
C LEU A 151 8.91 4.25 16.98
N LEU A 152 7.74 3.71 16.61
CA LEU A 152 6.49 3.93 17.36
C LEU A 152 6.61 3.44 18.80
N CYS A 153 7.17 2.24 19.00
CA CYS A 153 7.40 1.66 20.33
C CYS A 153 8.36 2.50 21.16
N GLU A 154 9.41 3.05 20.53
CA GLU A 154 10.37 3.93 21.19
C GLU A 154 9.72 5.24 21.66
N LYS A 155 8.85 5.84 20.84
CA LYS A 155 8.21 7.13 21.13
C LYS A 155 7.00 7.05 22.06
N LEU A 156 6.17 6.03 21.92
CA LEU A 156 4.88 5.91 22.62
C LEU A 156 4.88 4.90 23.77
N GLY A 157 5.96 4.12 23.89
CA GLY A 157 6.04 3.00 24.82
C GLY A 157 5.50 1.68 24.22
N LYS A 158 6.06 0.57 24.69
CA LYS A 158 5.76 -0.78 24.17
C LYS A 158 4.31 -1.21 24.40
N GLU A 159 3.69 -0.80 25.50
CA GLU A 159 2.31 -1.18 25.83
C GLU A 159 1.30 -0.64 24.81
N ARG A 160 1.42 0.63 24.43
CA ARG A 160 0.54 1.26 23.44
C ARG A 160 0.71 0.67 22.04
N CYS A 161 1.87 0.08 21.77
CA CYS A 161 2.22 -0.45 20.46
C CYS A 161 2.08 -1.98 20.36
N ALA A 162 1.58 -2.67 21.41
CA ALA A 162 1.50 -4.12 21.45
C ALA A 162 0.78 -4.73 20.23
N ALA A 163 -0.33 -4.13 19.79
CA ALA A 163 -1.06 -4.57 18.61
C ALA A 163 -0.24 -4.47 17.31
N ALA A 164 0.57 -3.41 17.17
CA ALA A 164 1.43 -3.22 16.00
C ALA A 164 2.61 -4.22 16.01
N VAL A 165 3.22 -4.45 17.17
CA VAL A 165 4.29 -5.44 17.35
C VAL A 165 3.79 -6.84 17.04
N GLN A 166 2.63 -7.22 17.58
CA GLN A 166 2.02 -8.52 17.33
C GLN A 166 1.72 -8.73 15.84
N ALA A 167 1.25 -7.69 15.14
CA ALA A 167 0.99 -7.77 13.70
C ALA A 167 2.28 -8.03 12.89
N ILE A 168 3.38 -7.34 13.21
CA ILE A 168 4.69 -7.58 12.58
C ILE A 168 5.21 -8.98 12.91
N HIS A 169 5.06 -9.44 14.15
CA HIS A 169 5.47 -10.79 14.54
C HIS A 169 4.68 -11.87 13.78
N ASN A 170 3.36 -11.72 13.66
CA ASN A 170 2.54 -12.62 12.86
C ASN A 170 2.98 -12.64 11.39
N ARG A 171 3.28 -11.48 10.80
CA ARG A 171 3.80 -11.37 9.43
C ARG A 171 5.15 -12.08 9.28
N LYS A 172 6.02 -12.00 10.30
CA LYS A 172 7.31 -12.70 10.31
C LYS A 172 7.11 -14.22 10.34
N ASN A 173 6.16 -14.70 11.12
CA ASN A 173 5.82 -16.13 11.20
C ASN A 173 5.20 -16.64 9.89
N GLU A 174 4.34 -15.84 9.25
CA GLU A 174 3.82 -16.14 7.91
C GLU A 174 4.94 -16.22 6.86
N LEU A 175 5.89 -15.29 6.91
CA LEU A 175 7.06 -15.30 6.05
C LEU A 175 7.91 -16.56 6.29
N ALA A 176 8.14 -16.94 7.56
CA ALA A 176 8.93 -18.12 7.92
C ALA A 176 8.31 -19.43 7.38
N LYS A 177 6.98 -19.54 7.33
CA LYS A 177 6.28 -20.71 6.77
C LYS A 177 6.43 -20.87 5.24
N LEU A 178 6.94 -19.84 4.55
CA LEU A 178 7.16 -19.84 3.10
C LEU A 178 8.61 -20.21 2.71
N PHE A 179 9.50 -20.37 3.70
CA PHE A 179 10.84 -20.92 3.55
C PHE A 179 10.85 -22.38 3.99
#